data_AF-A0A024VWY0-F1
#
_entry.id   AF-A0A024VWY0-F1
#
_cell.length_a   1.000
_cell.length_b   1.000
_cell.length_c   1.000
_cell.angle_alpha   90.00
_cell.angle_beta   90.00
_cell.angle_gamma   90.00
#
_symmetry.space_group_name_H-M   'P 1'
#
loop_
_entity.id
_entity.type
_entity.pdbx_description
1 polymer ?
#
loop_
_entity_poly.entity_id
_entity_poly.type
_entity_poly.pdbx_seq_one_letter_code
_entity_poly.pdbx_strand_id
1 'polypeptide(L)'
;MINKCDVGTPDKYLDKAIHCIHYSFTENENENENENKNKPYAFNNHPEKYKSHCSCTITHHPLDKCPFNDKTNEYCKTIRHINPCIRRYFDNNLETWTGFVVDNISHKNKGVLVPPRRRHLCTTKLTGNRYRKNEKDNLKQNLIDSAFSHGILLGKTFNDHNDEGLESMKYSFADYADIIKGTDMIGGSNIDDFNKDLKQMFPENNSENIGKTTISREQWWEENKKHVWNAMLCGYQKGKKNNGEMDKNWCNVPTEDGTDQFLRWLIEWAMQAYNLDVRMILENILA
;
A
#
# COMPACT_ATOMS: atom_id res chain seq x y z
N MET A 1 3.37 -12.64 -38.12
CA MET A 1 2.92 -11.38 -38.77
C MET A 1 3.10 -10.25 -37.77
N ILE A 2 3.76 -9.17 -38.19
CA ILE A 2 4.14 -8.03 -37.35
C ILE A 2 2.87 -7.28 -36.94
N ASN A 3 2.60 -7.18 -35.64
CA ASN A 3 1.44 -6.44 -35.12
C ASN A 3 1.72 -4.93 -35.23
N LYS A 4 1.37 -4.33 -36.38
CA LYS A 4 1.60 -2.90 -36.71
C LYS A 4 0.56 -1.95 -36.07
N CYS A 5 0.01 -2.29 -34.92
CA CYS A 5 -1.08 -1.55 -34.30
C CYS A 5 -0.67 -0.83 -33.00
N ASP A 6 0.50 -0.20 -33.00
CA ASP A 6 0.79 0.86 -32.02
C ASP A 6 0.20 2.18 -32.53
N VAL A 7 -0.66 2.81 -31.74
CA VAL A 7 -1.31 4.09 -32.06
C VAL A 7 -1.35 4.94 -30.80
N GLY A 8 -0.50 5.97 -30.78
CA GLY A 8 -0.30 6.86 -29.62
C GLY A 8 -1.39 7.90 -29.38
N THR A 9 -2.51 7.88 -30.11
CA THR A 9 -3.62 8.83 -29.92
C THR A 9 -4.98 8.22 -30.29
N PRO A 10 -6.08 8.52 -29.57
CA PRO A 10 -7.42 7.96 -29.82
C PRO A 10 -7.95 8.13 -31.25
N ASP A 11 -7.71 9.28 -31.88
CA ASP A 11 -8.22 9.56 -33.24
C ASP A 11 -7.58 8.66 -34.30
N LYS A 12 -6.28 8.36 -34.14
CA LYS A 12 -5.56 7.42 -35.03
C LYS A 12 -6.01 5.98 -34.86
N TYR A 13 -6.54 5.62 -33.69
CA TYR A 13 -7.10 4.30 -33.45
C TYR A 13 -8.43 4.12 -34.20
N LEU A 14 -9.31 5.12 -34.16
CA LEU A 14 -10.60 5.11 -34.85
C LEU A 14 -10.44 5.01 -36.38
N ASP A 15 -9.54 5.79 -36.96
CA ASP A 15 -9.25 5.77 -38.41
C ASP A 15 -8.75 4.40 -38.89
N LYS A 16 -7.89 3.75 -38.08
CA LYS A 16 -7.31 2.45 -38.38
C LYS A 16 -8.30 1.29 -38.18
N ALA A 17 -9.17 1.39 -37.17
CA ALA A 17 -10.20 0.39 -36.89
C ALA A 17 -11.23 0.29 -38.04
N ILE A 18 -11.51 1.40 -38.73
CA ILE A 18 -12.39 1.44 -39.90
C ILE A 18 -11.81 0.66 -41.09
N HIS A 19 -10.48 0.53 -41.19
CA HIS A 19 -9.79 -0.10 -42.32
C HIS A 19 -9.43 -1.58 -42.12
N CYS A 20 -9.66 -2.16 -40.94
CA CYS A 20 -9.37 -3.57 -40.64
C CYS A 20 -10.64 -4.43 -40.73
N ILE A 21 -11.12 -4.69 -41.94
CA ILE A 21 -12.34 -5.49 -42.21
C ILE A 21 -12.03 -7.00 -42.21
N HIS A 22 -11.51 -7.53 -41.11
CA HIS A 22 -11.44 -8.97 -40.88
C HIS A 22 -11.88 -9.29 -39.45
N TYR A 23 -13.17 -9.09 -39.19
CA TYR A 23 -13.85 -9.69 -38.04
C TYR A 23 -14.89 -10.68 -38.56
N SER A 24 -14.70 -11.98 -38.29
CA SER A 24 -15.73 -12.98 -38.50
C SER A 24 -16.69 -12.95 -37.30
N PHE A 25 -17.91 -12.48 -37.52
CA PHE A 25 -18.99 -12.55 -36.54
C PHE A 25 -19.71 -13.90 -36.71
N THR A 26 -19.52 -14.81 -35.76
CA THR A 26 -20.40 -15.99 -35.65
C THR A 26 -21.60 -15.58 -34.80
N GLU A 27 -22.70 -15.22 -35.45
CA GLU A 27 -24.03 -15.20 -34.82
C GLU A 27 -24.49 -16.65 -34.66
N ASN A 28 -24.38 -17.17 -33.44
CA ASN A 28 -25.22 -18.28 -33.02
C ASN A 28 -26.20 -17.72 -32.00
N GLU A 29 -27.35 -17.30 -32.50
CA GLU A 29 -28.57 -17.14 -31.73
C GLU A 29 -28.99 -18.53 -31.23
N ASN A 30 -28.79 -18.79 -29.95
CA ASN A 30 -29.64 -19.68 -29.18
C ASN A 30 -29.60 -19.20 -27.73
N GLU A 31 -30.71 -18.61 -27.32
CA GLU A 31 -31.04 -18.23 -25.96
C GLU A 31 -30.88 -19.44 -25.05
N ASN A 32 -29.91 -19.40 -24.14
CA ASN A 32 -30.00 -19.99 -22.81
C ASN A 32 -28.93 -19.36 -21.91
N GLU A 33 -29.37 -18.98 -20.71
CA GLU A 33 -28.57 -18.31 -19.70
C GLU A 33 -27.29 -19.11 -19.34
N ASN A 34 -26.20 -18.36 -19.15
CA ASN A 34 -24.82 -18.78 -18.84
C ASN A 34 -23.91 -18.98 -20.05
N GLU A 35 -23.22 -17.91 -20.46
CA GLU A 35 -21.75 -17.91 -20.59
C GLU A 35 -21.24 -16.56 -21.13
N ASN A 36 -20.59 -15.80 -20.25
CA ASN A 36 -19.89 -14.57 -20.62
C ASN A 36 -18.40 -14.88 -20.88
N LYS A 37 -18.11 -15.78 -21.83
CA LYS A 37 -16.73 -16.22 -22.09
C LYS A 37 -16.14 -15.90 -23.46
N ASN A 38 -16.90 -15.40 -24.43
CA ASN A 38 -16.37 -15.13 -25.77
C ASN A 38 -16.89 -13.83 -26.43
N LYS A 39 -17.20 -12.79 -25.66
CA LYS A 39 -17.43 -11.45 -26.26
C LYS A 39 -16.09 -10.72 -26.45
N PRO A 40 -15.74 -10.30 -27.68
CA PRO A 40 -14.58 -9.43 -27.89
C PRO A 40 -14.69 -8.19 -27.00
N TYR A 41 -13.58 -7.70 -26.46
CA TYR A 41 -13.54 -6.57 -25.51
C TYR A 41 -14.33 -5.34 -25.99
N ALA A 42 -14.45 -5.14 -27.30
CA ALA A 42 -15.20 -4.06 -27.94
C ALA A 42 -16.73 -4.11 -27.70
N PHE A 43 -17.27 -5.26 -27.28
CA PHE A 43 -18.71 -5.46 -27.00
C PHE A 43 -19.01 -5.61 -25.52
N ASN A 44 -18.04 -5.34 -24.64
CA ASN A 44 -18.33 -5.10 -23.23
C ASN A 44 -18.85 -3.67 -23.09
N ASN A 45 -20.04 -3.50 -22.50
CA ASN A 45 -20.63 -2.19 -22.21
C ASN A 45 -19.77 -1.33 -21.27
N HIS A 46 -18.70 -1.90 -20.71
CA HIS A 46 -17.85 -1.32 -19.70
C HIS A 46 -16.38 -1.74 -19.93
N PRO A 47 -15.41 -0.82 -19.93
CA PRO A 47 -13.98 -1.15 -19.97
C PRO A 47 -13.60 -2.12 -18.85
N GLU A 48 -12.54 -2.95 -19.00
CA GLU A 48 -12.14 -3.92 -17.96
C GLU A 48 -11.96 -3.28 -16.56
N LYS A 49 -11.44 -2.05 -16.53
CA LYS A 49 -11.25 -1.28 -15.29
C LYS A 49 -12.54 -0.73 -14.67
N TYR A 50 -13.66 -0.70 -15.40
CA TYR A 50 -14.92 -0.15 -14.91
C TYR A 50 -15.55 -1.01 -13.80
N LYS A 51 -15.47 -2.34 -13.89
CA LYS A 51 -16.01 -3.23 -12.84
C LYS A 51 -15.33 -3.00 -11.48
N SER A 52 -14.03 -2.74 -11.48
CA SER A 52 -13.26 -2.39 -10.27
C SER A 52 -13.53 -0.98 -9.74
N HIS A 53 -14.07 -0.07 -10.57
CA HIS A 53 -14.38 1.31 -10.16
C HIS A 53 -15.84 1.50 -9.70
N CYS A 54 -16.75 0.56 -9.98
CA CYS A 54 -18.18 0.67 -9.64
C CYS A 54 -18.66 -0.23 -8.49
N SER A 55 -17.81 -1.02 -7.85
CA SER A 55 -18.19 -1.75 -6.62
C SER A 55 -17.86 -0.92 -5.38
N CYS A 56 -18.65 0.13 -5.11
CA CYS A 56 -18.66 0.70 -3.76
C CYS A 56 -19.38 -0.28 -2.83
N THR A 57 -18.65 -1.23 -2.25
CA THR A 57 -19.15 -1.99 -1.11
C THR A 57 -19.23 -1.00 0.04
N ILE A 58 -20.43 -0.50 0.35
CA ILE A 58 -20.66 0.31 1.55
C ILE A 58 -20.49 -0.63 2.73
N THR A 59 -19.30 -0.64 3.30
CA THR A 59 -19.07 -1.25 4.60
C THR A 59 -19.54 -0.27 5.67
N HIS A 60 -20.13 -0.77 6.75
CA HIS A 60 -20.45 0.01 7.95
C HIS A 60 -19.27 0.00 8.93
N HIS A 61 -18.05 -0.18 8.43
CA HIS A 61 -16.88 -0.28 9.27
C HIS A 61 -16.48 1.13 9.74
N PRO A 62 -16.16 1.34 11.03
CA PRO A 62 -15.82 2.68 11.52
C PRO A 62 -14.65 3.35 10.80
N LEU A 63 -13.67 2.57 10.34
CA LEU A 63 -12.54 3.06 9.52
C LEU A 63 -12.90 3.40 8.06
N ASP A 64 -14.15 3.28 7.64
CA ASP A 64 -14.59 3.82 6.35
C ASP A 64 -14.61 5.35 6.34
N LYS A 65 -14.73 5.96 7.52
CA LYS A 65 -14.69 7.40 7.71
C LYS A 65 -13.29 7.83 8.14
N CYS A 66 -12.80 8.89 7.52
CA CYS A 66 -11.55 9.51 7.94
C CYS A 66 -11.71 10.10 9.36
N PRO A 67 -10.72 9.96 10.25
CA PRO A 67 -10.81 10.47 11.62
C PRO A 67 -10.59 11.99 11.75
N PHE A 68 -10.44 12.73 10.63
CA PHE A 68 -10.28 14.19 10.66
C PHE A 68 -11.44 14.87 11.38
N ASN A 69 -11.08 15.66 12.41
CA ASN A 69 -11.98 16.42 13.27
C ASN A 69 -13.06 15.58 14.01
N ASP A 70 -12.93 14.25 14.00
CA ASP A 70 -13.84 13.35 14.70
C ASP A 70 -13.35 13.13 16.15
N LYS A 71 -13.62 14.13 17.00
CA LYS A 71 -13.31 14.07 18.45
C LYS A 71 -14.06 12.94 19.17
N THR A 72 -15.10 12.40 18.52
CA THR A 72 -15.95 11.31 18.99
C THR A 72 -15.57 9.96 18.43
N ASN A 73 -14.48 9.81 17.65
CA ASN A 73 -14.15 8.54 17.01
C ASN A 73 -13.83 7.46 18.06
N GLU A 74 -14.87 6.76 18.53
CA GLU A 74 -14.77 5.73 19.56
C GLU A 74 -13.93 4.57 19.05
N TYR A 75 -13.99 4.30 17.75
CA TYR A 75 -13.22 3.22 17.16
C TYR A 75 -11.71 3.46 17.27
N CYS A 76 -11.19 4.66 16.98
CA CYS A 76 -9.78 4.99 17.20
C CYS A 76 -9.33 4.71 18.65
N LYS A 77 -10.26 4.80 19.63
CA LYS A 77 -9.97 4.50 21.04
C LYS A 77 -9.94 2.99 21.34
N THR A 78 -10.61 2.17 20.52
CA THR A 78 -10.65 0.71 20.67
C THR A 78 -9.50 -0.04 19.98
N ILE A 79 -8.80 0.59 19.03
CA ILE A 79 -7.67 -0.07 18.33
C ILE A 79 -6.57 -0.41 19.33
N ARG A 80 -6.07 -1.64 19.27
CA ARG A 80 -5.09 -2.14 20.25
C ARG A 80 -3.71 -1.56 20.00
N HIS A 81 -3.06 -1.17 21.09
CA HIS A 81 -1.68 -0.70 21.10
C HIS A 81 -0.67 -1.86 21.13
N ILE A 82 0.33 -1.81 20.25
CA ILE A 82 1.50 -2.68 20.30
C ILE A 82 2.62 -1.91 21.02
N ASN A 83 2.66 -2.04 22.35
CA ASN A 83 3.59 -1.31 23.22
C ASN A 83 5.07 -1.34 22.77
N PRO A 84 5.63 -2.47 22.31
CA PRO A 84 7.01 -2.49 21.80
C PRO A 84 7.27 -1.53 20.64
N CYS A 85 6.29 -1.34 19.74
CA CYS A 85 6.42 -0.42 18.61
C CYS A 85 6.37 1.05 19.04
N ILE A 86 5.53 1.36 20.04
CA ILE A 86 5.24 2.74 20.44
C ILE A 86 6.33 3.35 21.35
N ARG A 87 7.16 2.51 21.98
CA ARG A 87 8.19 2.92 22.94
C ARG A 87 9.56 3.19 22.32
N ARG A 88 9.82 2.63 21.14
CA ARG A 88 11.14 2.68 20.49
C ARG A 88 11.18 3.83 19.51
N TYR A 89 11.56 5.01 20.00
CA TYR A 89 11.95 6.10 19.12
C TYR A 89 13.10 5.66 18.23
N PHE A 90 13.15 6.21 17.03
CA PHE A 90 14.23 5.98 16.09
C PHE A 90 14.85 7.30 15.71
N ASP A 91 16.15 7.24 15.46
CA ASP A 91 16.88 8.34 14.88
C ASP A 91 16.69 8.34 13.36
N ASN A 92 16.17 9.44 12.83
CA ASN A 92 15.86 9.63 11.41
C ASN A 92 16.97 10.38 10.66
N ASN A 93 18.22 10.07 11.00
CA ASN A 93 19.42 10.65 10.39
C ASN A 93 19.92 9.82 9.21
N LEU A 94 20.61 10.46 8.25
CA LEU A 94 21.21 9.78 7.10
C LEU A 94 22.19 8.67 7.49
N GLU A 95 22.92 8.83 8.59
CA GLU A 95 23.93 7.87 9.06
C GLU A 95 23.32 6.53 9.52
N THR A 96 22.01 6.49 9.81
CA THR A 96 21.35 5.29 10.34
C THR A 96 20.74 4.39 9.25
N TRP A 97 20.81 4.84 7.99
CA TRP A 97 20.46 4.06 6.82
C TRP A 97 21.41 2.87 6.64
N THR A 98 20.87 1.70 6.29
CA THR A 98 21.71 0.50 6.20
C THR A 98 21.10 -0.59 5.32
N GLY A 99 21.97 -1.36 4.65
CA GLY A 99 21.57 -2.54 3.88
C GLY A 99 21.49 -3.84 4.70
N PHE A 100 21.88 -3.88 5.98
CA PHE A 100 22.09 -5.15 6.71
C PHE A 100 20.90 -6.13 6.73
N VAL A 101 19.67 -5.62 6.65
CA VAL A 101 18.43 -6.42 6.70
C VAL A 101 17.80 -6.65 5.32
N VAL A 102 18.45 -6.20 4.25
CA VAL A 102 17.99 -6.38 2.87
C VAL A 102 18.17 -7.83 2.44
N ASP A 103 17.11 -8.43 1.90
CA ASP A 103 17.19 -9.75 1.28
C ASP A 103 18.04 -9.69 0.00
N ASN A 104 18.79 -10.74 -0.30
CA ASN A 104 19.60 -10.82 -1.52
C ASN A 104 20.52 -9.60 -1.76
N ILE A 105 21.07 -9.03 -0.69
CA ILE A 105 21.93 -7.82 -0.71
C ILE A 105 23.18 -7.98 -1.60
N SER A 106 23.68 -9.20 -1.81
CA SER A 106 24.85 -9.45 -2.66
C SER A 106 24.50 -9.56 -4.16
N HIS A 107 23.21 -9.55 -4.51
CA HIS A 107 22.72 -9.84 -5.86
C HIS A 107 21.72 -8.78 -6.33
N LYS A 108 20.44 -9.16 -6.42
CA LYS A 108 19.36 -8.34 -6.98
C LYS A 108 19.21 -7.00 -6.27
N ASN A 109 19.42 -6.98 -4.94
CA ASN A 109 19.23 -5.79 -4.11
C ASN A 109 20.57 -5.16 -3.68
N LYS A 110 21.61 -5.33 -4.49
CA LYS A 110 22.92 -4.74 -4.21
C LYS A 110 22.86 -3.21 -4.20
N GLY A 111 23.35 -2.62 -3.11
CA GLY A 111 23.38 -1.17 -2.92
C GLY A 111 22.11 -0.57 -2.32
N VAL A 112 21.08 -1.39 -2.07
CA VAL A 112 19.87 -0.92 -1.38
C VAL A 112 20.19 -0.58 0.07
N LEU A 113 19.78 0.61 0.49
CA LEU A 113 19.81 1.04 1.89
C LEU A 113 18.38 1.16 2.39
N VAL A 114 18.14 0.63 3.60
CA VAL A 114 16.83 0.63 4.24
C VAL A 114 16.68 1.89 5.07
N PRO A 115 15.57 2.63 4.91
CA PRO A 115 15.27 3.79 5.73
C PRO A 115 15.18 3.43 7.22
N PRO A 116 15.65 4.29 8.13
CA PRO A 116 15.52 4.10 9.58
C PRO A 116 14.06 3.90 10.01
N ARG A 117 13.15 4.64 9.36
CA ARG A 117 11.70 4.51 9.51
C ARG A 117 11.19 3.11 9.17
N ARG A 118 11.60 2.52 8.02
CA ARG A 118 11.21 1.15 7.63
C ARG A 118 11.73 0.12 8.62
N ARG A 119 12.94 0.29 9.15
CA ARG A 119 13.52 -0.61 10.18
C ARG A 119 12.72 -0.60 11.49
N HIS A 120 12.06 0.51 11.78
CA HIS A 120 11.22 0.67 12.97
C HIS A 120 9.72 0.56 12.67
N LEU A 121 9.34 0.19 11.43
CA LEU A 121 7.97 -0.09 11.06
C LEU A 121 7.40 -1.19 11.98
N CYS A 122 6.21 -0.95 12.53
CA CYS A 122 5.59 -1.89 13.45
C CYS A 122 5.10 -3.16 12.72
N THR A 123 5.94 -4.18 12.59
CA THR A 123 5.58 -5.42 11.87
C THR A 123 5.41 -6.62 12.79
N THR A 124 5.63 -6.47 14.10
CA THR A 124 5.72 -7.59 15.05
C THR A 124 4.46 -8.48 15.08
N LYS A 125 3.26 -7.92 14.92
CA LYS A 125 2.01 -8.70 14.84
C LYS A 125 1.75 -9.31 13.47
N LEU A 126 2.43 -8.83 12.43
CA LEU A 126 2.35 -9.41 11.10
C LEU A 126 3.33 -10.58 11.01
N THR A 127 4.62 -10.32 11.17
CA THR A 127 5.67 -11.32 10.93
C THR A 127 5.93 -12.24 12.13
N GLY A 128 5.47 -11.87 13.33
CA GLY A 128 5.63 -12.68 14.54
C GLY A 128 4.49 -13.68 14.79
N ASN A 129 3.48 -13.74 13.92
CA ASN A 129 2.35 -14.66 13.99
C ASN A 129 2.36 -15.62 12.80
N ARG A 130 1.73 -16.79 12.97
CA ARG A 130 1.41 -17.71 11.88
C ARG A 130 -0.06 -17.54 11.50
N TYR A 131 -0.36 -17.56 10.21
CA TYR A 131 -1.73 -17.43 9.70
C TYR A 131 -2.14 -18.67 8.91
N ARG A 132 -3.39 -19.09 9.11
CA ARG A 132 -4.07 -20.12 8.32
C ARG A 132 -4.81 -19.48 7.15
N LYS A 133 -5.15 -20.29 6.16
CA LYS A 133 -5.83 -19.88 4.92
C LYS A 133 -7.12 -19.06 5.12
N ASN A 134 -7.86 -19.29 6.20
CA ASN A 134 -9.14 -18.66 6.49
C ASN A 134 -9.05 -17.45 7.46
N GLU A 135 -7.86 -17.07 7.91
CA GLU A 135 -7.66 -16.03 8.95
C GLU A 135 -7.45 -14.61 8.37
N LYS A 136 -8.20 -14.26 7.32
CA LYS A 136 -8.10 -12.94 6.66
C LYS A 136 -8.48 -11.79 7.60
N ASP A 137 -9.47 -12.00 8.47
CA ASP A 137 -9.90 -10.99 9.44
C ASP A 137 -8.84 -10.76 10.52
N ASN A 138 -8.18 -11.84 10.98
CA ASN A 138 -7.06 -11.72 11.91
C ASN A 138 -5.88 -10.97 11.28
N LEU A 139 -5.57 -11.25 10.01
CA LEU A 139 -4.56 -10.51 9.26
C LEU A 139 -4.92 -9.02 9.17
N LYS A 140 -6.17 -8.71 8.80
CA LYS A 140 -6.68 -7.33 8.73
C LYS A 140 -6.53 -6.62 10.07
N GLN A 141 -6.96 -7.25 11.16
CA GLN A 141 -6.89 -6.65 12.49
C GLN A 141 -5.45 -6.43 12.95
N ASN A 142 -4.56 -7.39 12.72
CA ASN A 142 -3.15 -7.24 13.06
C ASN A 142 -2.46 -6.15 12.23
N LEU A 143 -2.87 -5.96 10.97
CA LEU A 143 -2.40 -4.87 10.11
C LEU A 143 -2.89 -3.51 10.62
N ILE A 144 -4.17 -3.39 11.01
CA ILE A 144 -4.73 -2.17 11.61
C ILE A 144 -4.02 -1.81 12.92
N ASP A 145 -3.86 -2.77 13.84
CA ASP A 145 -3.15 -2.57 15.11
C ASP A 145 -1.71 -2.08 14.89
N SER A 146 -1.04 -2.67 13.89
CA SER A 146 0.34 -2.34 13.49
C SER A 146 0.44 -0.93 12.93
N ALA A 147 -0.43 -0.60 11.96
CA ALA A 147 -0.48 0.71 11.32
C ALA A 147 -0.82 1.82 12.32
N PHE A 148 -1.80 1.60 13.20
CA PHE A 148 -2.15 2.51 14.28
C PHE A 148 -1.00 2.72 15.26
N SER A 149 -0.35 1.64 15.71
CA SER A 149 0.79 1.73 16.62
C SER A 149 1.98 2.48 16.00
N HIS A 150 2.21 2.28 14.70
CA HIS A 150 3.21 3.01 13.94
C HIS A 150 2.85 4.49 13.77
N GLY A 151 1.57 4.81 13.53
CA GLY A 151 1.07 6.17 13.54
C GLY A 151 1.39 6.88 14.87
N ILE A 152 1.15 6.24 16.01
CA ILE A 152 1.49 6.79 17.33
C ILE A 152 2.99 7.08 17.44
N LEU A 153 3.85 6.16 16.99
CA LEU A 153 5.29 6.36 17.00
C LEU A 153 5.66 7.61 16.18
N LEU A 154 5.18 7.73 14.94
CA LEU A 154 5.46 8.87 14.08
C LEU A 154 4.91 10.19 14.63
N GLY A 155 3.71 10.17 15.24
CA GLY A 155 3.14 11.36 15.89
C GLY A 155 3.97 11.87 17.07
N LYS A 156 4.67 10.97 17.78
CA LYS A 156 5.62 11.34 18.83
C LYS A 156 6.96 11.80 18.27
N THR A 157 7.48 11.12 17.25
CA THR A 157 8.77 11.44 16.62
C THR A 157 8.72 12.81 15.93
N PHE A 158 7.66 13.08 15.18
CA PHE A 158 7.49 14.30 14.39
C PHE A 158 6.51 15.28 15.05
N ASN A 159 6.57 15.40 16.39
CA ASN A 159 5.59 16.16 17.15
C ASN A 159 5.52 17.64 16.75
N ASP A 160 6.60 18.22 16.24
CA ASP A 160 6.64 19.64 15.85
C ASP A 160 6.80 19.84 14.33
N HIS A 161 6.85 18.74 13.56
CA HIS A 161 7.15 18.73 12.12
C HIS A 161 6.06 17.94 11.36
N ASN A 162 4.86 18.53 11.24
CA ASN A 162 3.70 17.84 10.66
C ASN A 162 3.95 17.32 9.24
N ASP A 163 4.61 18.11 8.40
CA ASP A 163 4.88 17.74 7.00
C ASP A 163 5.83 16.54 6.91
N GLU A 164 6.92 16.53 7.70
CA GLU A 164 7.82 15.38 7.82
C GLU A 164 7.11 14.14 8.37
N GLY A 165 6.18 14.35 9.31
CA GLY A 165 5.34 13.30 9.86
C GLY A 165 4.39 12.69 8.83
N LEU A 166 3.72 13.51 8.03
CA LEU A 166 2.84 13.07 6.94
C LEU A 166 3.61 12.26 5.90
N GLU A 167 4.75 12.78 5.46
CA GLU A 167 5.57 12.13 4.45
C GLU A 167 6.10 10.78 4.96
N SER A 168 6.56 10.74 6.21
CA SER A 168 6.94 9.49 6.88
C SER A 168 5.77 8.50 6.97
N MET A 169 4.55 8.97 7.25
CA MET A 169 3.37 8.10 7.26
C MET A 169 3.09 7.52 5.87
N LYS A 170 3.19 8.30 4.80
CA LYS A 170 2.97 7.85 3.42
C LYS A 170 3.97 6.77 3.01
N TYR A 171 5.26 6.96 3.32
CA TYR A 171 6.26 5.92 3.07
C TYR A 171 6.01 4.66 3.88
N SER A 172 5.61 4.80 5.15
CA SER A 172 5.23 3.64 5.98
C SER A 172 3.98 2.92 5.51
N PHE A 173 2.99 3.65 5.01
CA PHE A 173 1.79 3.09 4.39
C PHE A 173 2.16 2.24 3.17
N ALA A 174 3.02 2.78 2.30
CA ALA A 174 3.48 2.06 1.12
C ALA A 174 4.33 0.83 1.47
N ASP A 175 5.17 0.90 2.52
CA ASP A 175 5.92 -0.26 3.00
C ASP A 175 5.01 -1.36 3.58
N TYR A 176 3.90 -1.00 4.27
CA TYR A 176 2.89 -1.99 4.64
C TYR A 176 2.27 -2.64 3.40
N ALA A 177 2.04 -1.87 2.33
CA ALA A 177 1.56 -2.41 1.07
C ALA A 177 2.51 -3.48 0.52
N ASP A 178 3.82 -3.21 0.49
CA ASP A 178 4.80 -4.18 -0.02
C ASP A 178 4.90 -5.43 0.85
N ILE A 179 4.79 -5.29 2.17
CA ILE A 179 4.74 -6.45 3.08
C ILE A 179 3.52 -7.31 2.76
N ILE A 180 2.36 -6.68 2.55
CA ILE A 180 1.11 -7.37 2.23
C ILE A 180 1.11 -7.94 0.82
N LYS A 181 1.70 -7.28 -0.18
CA LYS A 181 1.81 -7.74 -1.58
C LYS A 181 2.95 -8.76 -1.76
N GLY A 182 3.96 -8.74 -0.89
CA GLY A 182 5.11 -9.66 -0.92
C GLY A 182 6.26 -9.15 -1.77
N THR A 183 6.33 -7.84 -1.96
CA THR A 183 7.34 -7.13 -2.74
C THR A 183 8.38 -6.43 -1.86
N ASP A 184 8.23 -6.50 -0.52
CA ASP A 184 9.15 -5.88 0.43
C ASP A 184 10.54 -6.52 0.35
N MET A 185 11.57 -5.67 0.30
CA MET A 185 12.96 -6.08 0.12
C MET A 185 13.66 -6.47 1.42
N ILE A 186 12.99 -6.44 2.58
CA ILE A 186 13.57 -6.90 3.85
C ILE A 186 13.52 -8.43 3.92
N GLY A 187 14.64 -9.04 4.28
CA GLY A 187 14.76 -10.49 4.44
C GLY A 187 14.67 -10.97 5.89
N GLY A 188 14.43 -12.27 6.06
CA GLY A 188 14.52 -12.94 7.36
C GLY A 188 13.48 -14.05 7.51
N SER A 189 13.79 -15.06 8.33
CA SER A 189 12.97 -16.28 8.47
C SER A 189 11.51 -15.98 8.79
N ASN A 190 11.24 -15.01 9.68
CA ASN A 190 9.88 -14.61 10.05
C ASN A 190 9.12 -13.96 8.88
N ILE A 191 9.81 -13.24 8.00
CA ILE A 191 9.22 -12.62 6.80
C ILE A 191 8.93 -13.69 5.77
N ASP A 192 9.84 -14.65 5.57
CA ASP A 192 9.64 -15.79 4.66
C ASP A 192 8.43 -16.61 5.09
N ASP A 193 8.33 -16.88 6.37
CA ASP A 193 7.25 -17.63 6.99
C ASP A 193 5.91 -16.89 6.86
N PHE A 194 5.88 -15.59 7.12
CA PHE A 194 4.71 -14.75 6.87
C PHE A 194 4.29 -14.76 5.39
N ASN A 195 5.24 -14.64 4.46
CA ASN A 195 4.96 -14.69 3.03
C ASN A 195 4.43 -16.06 2.58
N LYS A 196 4.90 -17.18 3.17
CA LYS A 196 4.33 -18.51 2.92
C LYS A 196 2.86 -18.59 3.36
N ASP A 197 2.55 -18.04 4.53
CA ASP A 197 1.17 -18.02 5.04
C ASP A 197 0.25 -17.19 4.14
N LEU A 198 0.72 -16.02 3.70
CA LEU A 198 -0.04 -15.18 2.76
C LEU A 198 -0.24 -15.86 1.41
N LYS A 199 0.75 -16.57 0.87
CA LYS A 199 0.59 -17.38 -0.36
C LYS A 199 -0.47 -18.48 -0.20
N GLN A 200 -0.56 -19.10 0.97
CA GLN A 200 -1.60 -20.09 1.25
C GLN A 200 -2.99 -19.44 1.38
N MET A 201 -3.06 -18.25 1.98
CA MET A 201 -4.29 -17.48 2.19
C MET A 201 -4.84 -16.85 0.90
N PHE A 202 -3.95 -16.46 0.00
CA PHE A 202 -4.22 -15.82 -1.29
C PHE A 202 -3.60 -16.64 -2.42
N PRO A 203 -4.16 -17.84 -2.72
CA PRO A 203 -3.60 -18.70 -3.75
C PRO A 203 -3.79 -18.07 -5.14
N GLU A 204 -2.73 -18.13 -5.95
CA GLU A 204 -2.76 -17.73 -7.36
C GLU A 204 -3.73 -18.62 -8.15
N ASN A 205 -4.31 -18.06 -9.22
CA ASN A 205 -5.15 -18.81 -10.14
C ASN A 205 -4.28 -19.80 -10.93
N ASN A 206 -4.26 -21.06 -10.50
CA ASN A 206 -3.62 -22.18 -11.19
C ASN A 206 -4.67 -23.19 -11.67
N SER A 207 -4.24 -24.21 -12.44
CA SER A 207 -5.11 -25.27 -12.98
C SER A 207 -5.97 -25.98 -11.93
N GLU A 208 -5.53 -26.01 -10.67
CA GLU A 208 -6.24 -26.62 -9.53
C GLU A 208 -7.33 -25.72 -8.93
N ASN A 209 -7.30 -24.40 -9.20
CA ASN A 209 -8.25 -23.41 -8.65
C ASN A 209 -9.04 -22.67 -9.74
N ILE A 210 -8.99 -23.12 -11.00
CA ILE A 210 -9.81 -22.58 -12.11
C ILE A 210 -11.29 -22.63 -11.70
N GLY A 211 -11.93 -21.45 -11.66
CA GLY A 211 -13.37 -21.32 -11.35
C GLY A 211 -13.70 -20.95 -9.90
N LYS A 212 -12.74 -20.91 -8.97
CA LYS A 212 -12.93 -20.28 -7.66
C LYS A 212 -12.53 -18.81 -7.74
N THR A 213 -13.42 -17.90 -7.38
CA THR A 213 -13.09 -16.48 -7.20
C THR A 213 -12.16 -16.33 -6.00
N THR A 214 -10.85 -16.40 -6.24
CA THR A 214 -9.83 -16.08 -5.24
C THR A 214 -9.43 -14.61 -5.41
N ILE A 215 -9.29 -13.91 -4.29
CA ILE A 215 -8.78 -12.54 -4.26
C ILE A 215 -7.25 -12.60 -4.19
N SER A 216 -6.58 -11.80 -5.01
CA SER A 216 -5.12 -11.62 -4.95
C SER A 216 -4.70 -10.80 -3.72
N ARG A 217 -3.41 -10.81 -3.38
CA ARG A 217 -2.86 -9.97 -2.29
C ARG A 217 -3.01 -8.49 -2.62
N GLU A 218 -2.86 -8.13 -3.88
CA GLU A 218 -3.00 -6.77 -4.42
C GLU A 218 -4.44 -6.30 -4.31
N GLN A 219 -5.42 -7.11 -4.75
CA GLN A 219 -6.83 -6.77 -4.62
C GLN A 219 -7.24 -6.66 -3.15
N TRP A 220 -6.76 -7.57 -2.29
CA TRP A 220 -7.03 -7.50 -0.86
C TRP A 220 -6.44 -6.22 -0.23
N TRP A 221 -5.23 -5.82 -0.64
CA TRP A 221 -4.67 -4.54 -0.21
C TRP A 221 -5.55 -3.37 -0.65
N GLU A 222 -5.96 -3.30 -1.93
CA GLU A 222 -6.81 -2.22 -2.44
C GLU A 222 -8.14 -2.11 -1.68
N GLU A 223 -8.76 -3.22 -1.32
CA GLU A 223 -10.00 -3.26 -0.52
C GLU A 223 -9.81 -2.74 0.92
N ASN A 224 -8.60 -2.83 1.48
CA ASN A 224 -8.34 -2.58 2.90
C ASN A 224 -7.45 -1.37 3.17
N LYS A 225 -6.74 -0.83 2.17
CA LYS A 225 -5.72 0.21 2.36
C LYS A 225 -6.29 1.50 2.95
N LYS A 226 -7.55 1.83 2.63
CA LYS A 226 -8.25 2.96 3.27
C LYS A 226 -8.37 2.79 4.79
N HIS A 227 -8.66 1.58 5.28
CA HIS A 227 -8.73 1.29 6.71
C HIS A 227 -7.35 1.40 7.36
N VAL A 228 -6.32 0.89 6.69
CA VAL A 228 -4.92 1.01 7.14
C VAL A 228 -4.53 2.47 7.29
N TRP A 229 -4.80 3.30 6.28
CA TRP A 229 -4.50 4.72 6.32
C TRP A 229 -5.23 5.45 7.46
N ASN A 230 -6.55 5.25 7.57
CA ASN A 230 -7.33 5.86 8.64
C ASN A 230 -6.88 5.42 10.04
N ALA A 231 -6.41 4.16 10.19
CA ALA A 231 -5.80 3.70 11.43
C ALA A 231 -4.46 4.41 11.71
N MET A 232 -3.61 4.64 10.70
CA MET A 232 -2.39 5.45 10.87
C MET A 232 -2.72 6.87 11.33
N LEU A 233 -3.73 7.51 10.74
CA LEU A 233 -4.20 8.84 11.14
C LEU A 233 -4.69 8.89 12.60
N CYS A 234 -5.53 7.92 13.02
CA CYS A 234 -5.94 7.76 14.42
C CYS A 234 -4.72 7.68 15.35
N GLY A 235 -3.71 6.89 14.94
CA GLY A 235 -2.50 6.68 15.72
C GLY A 235 -1.66 7.94 15.82
N TYR A 236 -1.43 8.61 14.70
CA TYR A 236 -0.64 9.84 14.62
C TYR A 236 -1.22 10.93 15.52
N GLN A 237 -2.53 11.17 15.42
CA GLN A 237 -3.21 12.15 16.27
C GLN A 237 -3.08 11.81 17.77
N LYS A 238 -3.14 10.52 18.13
CA LYS A 238 -2.94 10.05 19.51
C LYS A 238 -1.49 10.19 20.00
N GLY A 239 -0.51 10.15 19.10
CA GLY A 239 0.90 10.34 19.42
C GLY A 239 1.29 11.80 19.67
N LYS A 240 0.55 12.75 19.09
CA LYS A 240 0.78 14.20 19.20
C LYS A 240 0.46 14.71 20.61
N LYS A 241 1.38 15.51 21.19
CA LYS A 241 1.22 16.10 22.53
C LYS A 241 0.36 17.37 22.56
N ASN A 242 0.35 18.14 21.47
CA ASN A 242 -0.23 19.49 21.45
C ASN A 242 -1.61 19.57 20.75
N ASN A 243 -2.30 18.44 20.53
CA ASN A 243 -3.51 18.39 19.70
C ASN A 243 -3.35 19.09 18.33
N GLY A 244 -2.13 19.14 17.79
CA GLY A 244 -1.85 19.79 16.51
C GLY A 244 -2.81 19.26 15.45
N GLU A 245 -3.53 20.19 14.81
CA GLU A 245 -4.62 19.83 13.93
C GLU A 245 -4.07 19.10 12.70
N MET A 246 -4.60 17.90 12.47
CA MET A 246 -4.43 17.19 11.21
C MET A 246 -5.18 17.96 10.14
N ASP A 247 -4.59 18.16 8.96
CA ASP A 247 -5.29 18.84 7.86
C ASP A 247 -6.34 17.91 7.21
N LYS A 248 -7.44 18.46 6.69
CA LYS A 248 -8.50 17.70 6.02
C LYS A 248 -7.96 16.87 4.85
N ASN A 249 -6.94 17.37 4.16
CA ASN A 249 -6.31 16.72 3.01
C ASN A 249 -5.59 15.42 3.38
N TRP A 250 -5.30 15.19 4.66
CA TRP A 250 -4.76 13.91 5.14
C TRP A 250 -5.76 12.77 4.97
N CYS A 251 -7.05 13.05 4.78
CA CYS A 251 -8.06 12.03 4.47
C CYS A 251 -7.91 11.39 3.09
N ASN A 252 -7.11 11.99 2.20
CA ASN A 252 -6.81 11.38 0.91
C ASN A 252 -5.90 10.18 1.14
N VAL A 253 -6.34 9.00 0.70
CA VAL A 253 -5.54 7.79 0.80
C VAL A 253 -4.27 7.97 -0.06
N PRO A 254 -3.07 7.72 0.48
CA PRO A 254 -1.83 7.84 -0.25
C PRO A 254 -1.81 6.92 -1.49
N THR A 255 -1.00 7.29 -2.47
CA THR A 255 -0.82 6.54 -3.74
C THR A 255 0.59 5.99 -3.90
N GLU A 256 1.46 6.28 -2.93
CA GLU A 256 2.86 5.90 -2.87
C GLU A 256 3.02 4.36 -2.91
N ASP A 257 2.00 3.60 -2.51
CA ASP A 257 1.93 2.14 -2.63
C ASP A 257 1.89 1.59 -4.08
N GLY A 258 1.80 2.48 -5.07
CA GLY A 258 1.94 2.19 -6.49
C GLY A 258 3.35 2.43 -7.06
N THR A 259 4.23 3.10 -6.33
CA THR A 259 5.64 3.32 -6.73
C THR A 259 6.48 2.10 -6.36
N ASP A 260 7.59 1.85 -7.07
CA ASP A 260 8.53 0.79 -6.67
C ASP A 260 9.18 1.10 -5.31
N GLN A 261 9.36 0.10 -4.45
CA GLN A 261 9.89 0.29 -3.10
C GLN A 261 11.30 0.88 -3.09
N PHE A 262 12.17 0.44 -4.00
CA PHE A 262 13.52 0.99 -4.08
C PHE A 262 13.49 2.47 -4.44
N LEU A 263 12.67 2.85 -5.42
CA LEU A 263 12.53 4.26 -5.81
C LEU A 263 11.99 5.12 -4.66
N ARG A 264 11.05 4.62 -3.87
CA ARG A 264 10.57 5.36 -2.69
C ARG A 264 11.66 5.54 -1.64
N TRP A 265 12.41 4.50 -1.32
CA TRP A 265 13.50 4.62 -0.35
C TRP A 265 14.61 5.55 -0.87
N LEU A 266 14.88 5.56 -2.18
CA LEU A 266 15.82 6.50 -2.79
C LEU A 266 15.32 7.96 -2.68
N ILE A 267 14.03 8.21 -2.93
CA ILE A 267 13.42 9.54 -2.78
C ILE A 267 13.43 9.98 -1.32
N GLU A 268 13.06 9.10 -0.38
CA GLU A 268 13.09 9.36 1.06
C GLU A 268 14.50 9.73 1.51
N TRP A 269 15.52 9.03 1.03
CA TRP A 269 16.93 9.35 1.29
C TRP A 269 17.31 10.73 0.74
N ALA A 270 16.95 11.02 -0.51
CA ALA A 270 17.27 12.30 -1.16
C ALA A 270 16.62 13.49 -0.45
N MET A 271 15.36 13.34 0.00
CA MET A 271 14.66 14.37 0.77
C MET A 271 15.33 14.62 2.13
N GLN A 272 15.78 13.57 2.83
CA GLN A 272 16.51 13.73 4.08
C GLN A 272 17.85 14.44 3.87
N ALA A 273 18.58 14.09 2.82
CA ALA A 273 19.84 14.75 2.47
C ALA A 273 19.65 16.24 2.17
N TYR A 274 18.65 16.57 1.34
CA TYR A 274 18.33 17.95 1.02
C TYR A 274 17.99 18.77 2.28
N ASN A 275 17.18 18.22 3.18
CA ASN A 275 16.79 18.93 4.40
C ASN A 275 17.98 19.18 5.35
N LEU A 276 18.96 18.27 5.40
CA LEU A 276 20.19 18.47 6.18
C LEU A 276 21.04 19.60 5.61
N ASP A 277 21.23 19.63 4.29
CA ASP A 277 22.02 20.68 3.62
C ASP A 277 21.39 22.07 3.82
N VAL A 278 20.06 22.17 3.67
CA VAL A 278 19.34 23.44 3.90
C VAL A 278 19.47 23.91 5.35
N ARG A 279 19.34 23.01 6.34
CA ARG A 279 19.50 23.34 7.76
C ARG A 279 20.92 23.83 8.07
N MET A 280 21.94 23.13 7.56
CA MET A 280 23.34 23.55 7.71
C MET A 280 23.61 24.94 7.10
N ILE A 281 23.02 25.24 5.94
CA ILE A 281 23.18 26.55 5.30
C ILE A 281 22.50 27.65 6.14
N LEU A 282 21.29 27.42 6.63
CA LEU A 282 20.55 28.39 7.45
C LEU A 282 21.27 28.68 8.77
N GLU A 283 21.81 27.67 9.46
CA GLU A 283 22.57 27.84 10.70
C GLU A 283 23.85 28.66 10.48
N ASN A 284 24.54 28.47 9.35
CA ASN A 284 25.74 29.24 9.01
C ASN A 284 25.46 30.70 8.59
N ILE A 285 24.25 31.00 8.10
CA ILE A 285 23.86 32.38 7.74
C ILE A 285 23.39 33.17 8.98
N LEU A 286 22.86 32.49 9.99
CA LEU A 286 22.32 33.10 11.21
C LEU A 286 23.33 33.21 12.37
N ALA A 287 24.51 32.61 12.23
CA ALA A 287 25.63 32.68 13.18
C ALA A 287 26.57 33.86 12.86
#